data_AF-A0A952VB11-F1
#
_entry.id   AF-A0A952VB11-F1
#
_cell.length_a   1.000
_cell.length_b   1.000
_cell.length_c   1.000
_cell.angle_alpha   90.00
_cell.angle_beta   90.00
_cell.angle_gamma   90.00
#
_symmetry.space_group_name_H-M   'P 1'
#
loop_
_entity.id
_entity.type
_entity.pdbx_description
1 polymer ?
#
loop_
_entity_poly.entity_id
_entity_poly.type
_entity_poly.pdbx_seq_one_letter_code
_entity_poly.pdbx_strand_id
1 'polypeptide(L)'
;MTAISSTIKIKTTVPAKSVALPVEHGAWGFLFEPALAGLILAPTPAAPFILLLFVGGFLARQPLKFLIGDWLQGRSLPRTELAYRYAVIYGAIAGIGFIGMKATAPSNAFLPIIAMGPLAAYLISQDISRQARELVPELAGAFALTSSITVFALAGGWDHIAALVLWAVMLARLIPSVLYVRSRLRLEKGKIATPVSAVLSHVAAFAALGMLYYLGFASILTLLMSVFLAARAAYGLSPYRQVLKAKVVGIWEVVYGVVYALTVVIGHYTGI
;
A
#
# COMPACT_ATOMS: atom_id res chain seq x y z
N MET A 1 -37.89 -36.11 38.63
CA MET A 1 -36.89 -35.03 38.56
C MET A 1 -36.25 -35.07 37.18
N THR A 2 -36.77 -34.30 36.24
CA THR A 2 -36.35 -34.29 34.83
C THR A 2 -35.37 -33.14 34.63
N ALA A 3 -34.09 -33.45 34.47
CA ALA A 3 -33.05 -32.46 34.23
C ALA A 3 -33.15 -31.93 32.78
N ILE A 4 -33.54 -30.67 32.64
CA ILE A 4 -33.53 -29.96 31.36
C ILE A 4 -32.07 -29.59 31.07
N SER A 5 -31.43 -30.35 30.17
CA SER A 5 -30.14 -29.98 29.58
C SER A 5 -30.36 -28.80 28.65
N SER A 6 -30.03 -27.58 29.13
CA SER A 6 -29.99 -26.39 28.30
C SER A 6 -28.65 -26.34 27.56
N THR A 7 -28.65 -26.77 26.30
CA THR A 7 -27.51 -26.54 25.41
C THR A 7 -27.41 -25.06 25.09
N ILE A 8 -26.50 -24.35 25.76
CA ILE A 8 -26.13 -22.98 25.43
C ILE A 8 -25.46 -23.00 24.04
N LYS A 9 -26.20 -22.64 22.99
CA LYS A 9 -25.61 -22.31 21.68
C LYS A 9 -24.80 -21.03 21.84
N ILE A 10 -23.50 -21.15 22.08
CA ILE A 10 -22.57 -20.03 22.02
C ILE A 10 -22.58 -19.53 20.58
N LYS A 11 -23.29 -18.43 20.32
CA LYS A 11 -23.25 -17.74 19.03
C LYS A 11 -21.86 -17.12 18.92
N THR A 12 -20.95 -17.78 18.23
CA THR A 12 -19.61 -17.26 17.94
C THR A 12 -19.75 -16.10 16.96
N THR A 13 -19.98 -14.91 17.49
CA THR A 13 -20.07 -13.69 16.70
C THR A 13 -18.68 -13.34 16.19
N VAL A 14 -18.44 -13.59 14.90
CA VAL A 14 -17.21 -13.15 14.25
C VAL A 14 -17.29 -11.62 14.11
N PRO A 15 -16.31 -10.85 14.65
CA PRO A 15 -16.35 -9.40 14.56
C PRO A 15 -16.18 -8.97 13.10
N ALA A 16 -17.16 -8.23 12.55
CA ALA A 16 -17.15 -7.83 11.14
C ALA A 16 -15.88 -7.11 10.70
N LYS A 17 -15.30 -6.29 11.60
CA LYS A 17 -14.05 -5.58 11.37
C LYS A 17 -12.88 -6.50 11.00
N SER A 18 -12.79 -7.71 11.56
CA SER A 18 -11.67 -8.62 11.29
C SER A 18 -11.75 -9.30 9.92
N VAL A 19 -12.95 -9.33 9.34
CA VAL A 19 -13.23 -9.90 8.01
C VAL A 19 -13.22 -8.81 6.94
N ALA A 20 -13.77 -7.64 7.25
CA ALA A 20 -13.96 -6.55 6.30
C ALA A 20 -12.70 -5.71 6.06
N LEU A 21 -11.92 -5.42 7.11
CA LEU A 21 -10.84 -4.45 7.01
C LEU A 21 -9.45 -5.12 7.05
N PRO A 22 -8.52 -4.66 6.20
CA PRO A 22 -7.10 -4.99 6.33
C PRO A 22 -6.56 -4.56 7.69
N VAL A 23 -5.88 -5.48 8.37
CA VAL A 23 -5.26 -5.24 9.69
C VAL A 23 -3.85 -4.63 9.59
N GLU A 24 -3.29 -4.61 8.38
CA GLU A 24 -1.94 -4.16 8.08
C GLU A 24 -1.91 -2.63 7.98
N HIS A 25 -1.31 -1.97 8.96
CA HIS A 25 -1.29 -0.50 9.03
C HIS A 25 -0.42 0.09 7.90
N GLY A 26 0.66 -0.58 7.51
CA GLY A 26 1.55 -0.13 6.44
C GLY A 26 0.91 -0.15 5.05
N ALA A 27 -0.01 -1.10 4.80
CA ALA A 27 -0.67 -1.24 3.51
C ALA A 27 -1.59 -0.04 3.19
N TRP A 28 -2.09 0.67 4.22
CA TRP A 28 -2.85 1.91 4.05
C TRP A 28 -1.98 3.07 3.54
N GLY A 29 -0.71 3.14 3.96
CA GLY A 29 0.24 4.14 3.44
C GLY A 29 0.47 3.94 1.94
N PHE A 30 0.74 2.69 1.54
CA PHE A 30 0.97 2.33 0.13
C PHE A 30 -0.19 2.67 -0.80
N LEU A 31 -1.42 2.71 -0.26
CA LEU A 31 -2.59 3.14 -0.99
C LEU A 31 -2.73 4.67 -1.00
N PHE A 32 -2.75 5.30 0.18
CA PHE A 32 -3.17 6.70 0.29
C PHE A 32 -2.10 7.70 -0.13
N GLU A 33 -0.83 7.43 0.10
CA GLU A 33 0.24 8.38 -0.19
C GLU A 33 0.41 8.63 -1.69
N PRO A 34 0.56 7.60 -2.56
CA PRO A 34 0.61 7.80 -4.00
C PRO A 34 -0.72 8.27 -4.58
N ALA A 35 -1.86 7.82 -4.02
CA ALA A 35 -3.18 8.28 -4.49
C ALA A 35 -3.42 9.77 -4.18
N LEU A 36 -3.03 10.24 -2.99
CA LEU A 36 -3.14 11.66 -2.62
C LEU A 36 -2.19 12.51 -3.47
N ALA A 37 -0.94 12.08 -3.65
CA ALA A 37 0.01 12.76 -4.53
C ALA A 37 -0.53 12.84 -5.97
N GLY A 38 -1.04 11.73 -6.51
CA GLY A 38 -1.61 11.68 -7.86
C GLY A 38 -2.84 12.56 -8.03
N LEU A 39 -3.75 12.55 -7.04
CA LEU A 39 -4.95 13.40 -7.03
C LEU A 39 -4.58 14.90 -7.07
N ILE A 40 -3.55 15.31 -6.34
CA ILE A 40 -3.13 16.71 -6.28
C ILE A 40 -2.37 17.09 -7.55
N LEU A 41 -1.45 16.25 -8.04
CA LEU A 41 -0.62 16.53 -9.22
C LEU A 41 -1.41 16.53 -10.53
N ALA A 42 -2.40 15.65 -10.65
CA ALA A 42 -3.18 15.45 -11.87
C ALA A 42 -4.69 15.44 -11.57
N PRO A 43 -5.28 16.58 -11.17
CA PRO A 43 -6.69 16.67 -10.86
C PRO A 43 -7.52 16.52 -12.13
N THR A 44 -8.39 15.50 -12.17
CA THR A 44 -9.23 15.19 -13.34
C THR A 44 -10.62 14.71 -12.91
N PRO A 45 -11.63 14.75 -13.80
CA PRO A 45 -12.92 14.11 -13.56
C PRO A 45 -12.83 12.60 -13.27
N ALA A 46 -11.76 11.94 -13.74
CA ALA A 46 -11.50 10.52 -13.48
C ALA A 46 -10.98 10.24 -12.06
N ALA A 47 -10.39 11.23 -11.41
CA ALA A 47 -9.74 11.09 -10.12
C ALA A 47 -10.59 10.44 -9.01
N PRO A 48 -11.86 10.84 -8.76
CA PRO A 48 -12.70 10.16 -7.77
C PRO A 48 -12.95 8.69 -8.13
N PHE A 49 -13.07 8.36 -9.41
CA PHE A 49 -13.31 6.99 -9.86
C PHE A 49 -12.06 6.11 -9.75
N ILE A 50 -10.88 6.68 -10.02
CA ILE A 50 -9.58 6.02 -9.77
C ILE A 50 -9.46 5.71 -8.27
N LEU A 51 -9.79 6.66 -7.40
CA LEU A 51 -9.77 6.43 -5.95
C LEU A 51 -10.72 5.31 -5.52
N LEU A 52 -11.96 5.30 -6.03
CA LEU A 52 -12.92 4.22 -5.75
C LEU A 52 -12.41 2.86 -6.24
N LEU A 53 -11.78 2.80 -7.42
CA LEU A 53 -11.20 1.58 -7.97
C LEU A 53 -10.12 1.00 -7.05
N PHE A 54 -9.13 1.81 -6.68
CA PHE A 54 -8.01 1.36 -5.84
C PHE A 54 -8.44 1.07 -4.40
N VAL A 55 -9.29 1.91 -3.80
CA VAL A 55 -9.82 1.68 -2.44
C VAL A 55 -10.70 0.43 -2.40
N GLY A 56 -11.61 0.27 -3.38
CA GLY A 56 -12.47 -0.91 -3.48
C GLY A 56 -11.65 -2.19 -3.67
N GLY A 57 -10.69 -2.19 -4.58
CA GLY A 57 -9.79 -3.34 -4.79
C GLY A 57 -8.94 -3.68 -3.57
N PHE A 58 -8.38 -2.66 -2.90
CA PHE A 58 -7.61 -2.83 -1.66
C PHE A 58 -8.47 -3.42 -0.53
N LEU A 59 -9.67 -2.89 -0.32
CA LEU A 59 -10.59 -3.38 0.71
C LEU A 59 -11.11 -4.78 0.40
N ALA A 60 -11.31 -5.13 -0.87
CA ALA A 60 -11.75 -6.46 -1.31
C ALA A 60 -10.73 -7.57 -0.99
N ARG A 61 -9.44 -7.25 -0.85
CA ARG A 61 -8.36 -8.21 -0.59
C ARG A 61 -8.63 -9.12 0.61
N GLN A 62 -8.99 -8.53 1.76
CA GLN A 62 -9.23 -9.26 3.02
C GLN A 62 -10.44 -10.22 2.93
N PRO A 63 -11.64 -9.79 2.50
CA PRO A 63 -12.77 -10.71 2.34
C PRO A 63 -12.53 -11.74 1.23
N LEU A 64 -11.89 -11.39 0.11
CA LEU A 64 -11.56 -12.35 -0.95
C LEU A 64 -10.63 -13.46 -0.46
N LYS A 65 -9.63 -13.13 0.35
CA LYS A 65 -8.77 -14.12 1.01
C LYS A 65 -9.58 -15.15 1.81
N PHE A 66 -10.55 -14.70 2.62
CA PHE A 66 -11.38 -15.63 3.39
C PHE A 66 -12.32 -16.43 2.49
N LEU A 67 -12.97 -15.78 1.54
CA LEU A 67 -13.92 -16.42 0.62
C LEU A 67 -13.23 -17.51 -0.22
N ILE A 68 -12.13 -17.17 -0.88
CA ILE A 68 -11.37 -18.09 -1.73
C ILE A 68 -10.67 -19.16 -0.89
N GLY A 69 -10.07 -18.77 0.25
CA GLY A 69 -9.40 -19.71 1.14
C GLY A 69 -10.33 -20.76 1.75
N ASP A 70 -11.54 -20.36 2.17
CA ASP A 70 -12.54 -21.27 2.70
C ASP A 70 -13.12 -22.16 1.56
N TRP A 71 -13.35 -21.60 0.36
CA TRP A 71 -13.77 -22.35 -0.83
C TRP A 71 -12.76 -23.44 -1.24
N LEU A 72 -11.48 -23.10 -1.36
CA LEU A 72 -10.39 -24.05 -1.70
C LEU A 72 -10.24 -25.17 -0.67
N GLN A 73 -10.64 -24.94 0.58
CA GLN A 73 -10.60 -25.94 1.65
C GLN A 73 -11.90 -26.74 1.79
N GLY A 74 -12.93 -26.46 0.96
CA GLY A 74 -14.24 -27.09 1.07
C GLY A 74 -14.96 -26.77 2.39
N ARG A 75 -14.68 -25.61 3.00
CA ARG A 75 -15.22 -25.22 4.31
C ARG A 75 -16.21 -24.08 4.17
N SER A 76 -17.31 -24.15 4.90
CA SER A 76 -18.21 -23.01 5.12
C SER A 76 -18.17 -22.64 6.59
N LEU A 77 -17.56 -21.48 6.89
CA LEU A 77 -17.39 -20.98 8.25
C LEU A 77 -18.33 -19.79 8.48
N PRO A 78 -18.65 -19.44 9.74
CA PRO A 78 -19.47 -18.26 10.04
C PRO A 78 -18.92 -16.95 9.46
N ARG A 79 -17.61 -16.88 9.22
CA ARG A 79 -16.93 -15.74 8.58
C ARG A 79 -17.11 -15.69 7.06
N THR A 80 -17.41 -16.82 6.41
CA THR A 80 -17.45 -16.94 4.94
C THR A 80 -18.62 -16.15 4.35
N GLU A 81 -19.80 -16.24 4.97
CA GLU A 81 -20.97 -15.44 4.58
C GLU A 81 -20.70 -13.94 4.73
N LEU A 82 -20.02 -13.55 5.81
CA LEU A 82 -19.65 -12.15 6.04
C LEU A 82 -18.61 -11.68 5.01
N ALA A 83 -17.63 -12.52 4.71
CA ALA A 83 -16.63 -12.26 3.68
C ALA A 83 -17.27 -12.08 2.31
N TYR A 84 -18.25 -12.92 1.93
CA TYR A 84 -18.99 -12.77 0.69
C TYR A 84 -19.68 -11.40 0.58
N ARG A 85 -20.42 -10.98 1.62
CA ARG A 85 -21.11 -9.68 1.62
C ARG A 85 -20.14 -8.51 1.41
N TYR A 86 -19.03 -8.50 2.14
CA TYR A 86 -18.03 -7.43 1.99
C TYR A 86 -17.28 -7.51 0.66
N ALA A 87 -17.01 -8.72 0.13
CA ALA A 87 -16.44 -8.88 -1.20
C ALA A 87 -17.35 -8.29 -2.28
N VAL A 88 -18.67 -8.50 -2.18
CA VAL A 88 -19.65 -7.88 -3.09
C VAL A 88 -19.69 -6.37 -2.95
N ILE A 89 -19.71 -5.84 -1.72
CA ILE A 89 -19.74 -4.38 -1.47
C ILE A 89 -18.47 -3.71 -2.02
N TYR A 90 -17.29 -4.21 -1.67
CA TYR A 90 -16.03 -3.64 -2.13
C TYR A 90 -15.79 -3.87 -3.62
N GLY A 91 -16.25 -5.01 -4.15
CA GLY A 91 -16.29 -5.28 -5.58
C GLY A 91 -17.19 -4.32 -6.35
N ALA A 92 -18.35 -3.96 -5.80
CA ALA A 92 -19.25 -2.96 -6.38
C ALA A 92 -18.61 -1.56 -6.36
N ILE A 93 -17.94 -1.18 -5.27
CA ILE A 93 -17.18 0.08 -5.19
C ILE A 93 -16.08 0.12 -6.26
N ALA A 94 -15.30 -0.95 -6.37
CA ALA A 94 -14.27 -1.06 -7.40
C ALA A 94 -14.87 -1.03 -8.81
N GLY A 95 -16.02 -1.68 -9.03
CA GLY A 95 -16.74 -1.70 -10.31
C GLY A 95 -17.27 -0.33 -10.71
N ILE A 96 -17.83 0.45 -9.77
CA ILE A 96 -18.23 1.85 -9.99
C ILE A 96 -17.00 2.69 -10.37
N GLY A 97 -15.89 2.51 -9.66
CA GLY A 97 -14.62 3.17 -9.98
C GLY A 97 -14.12 2.81 -11.39
N PHE A 98 -14.17 1.54 -11.78
CA PHE A 98 -13.77 1.09 -13.11
C PHE A 98 -14.65 1.69 -14.23
N ILE A 99 -15.97 1.64 -14.06
CA ILE A 99 -16.94 2.16 -15.04
C ILE A 99 -16.79 3.68 -15.19
N GLY A 100 -16.70 4.40 -14.06
CA GLY A 100 -16.53 5.85 -14.08
C GLY A 100 -15.19 6.28 -14.67
N MET A 101 -14.09 5.57 -14.36
CA MET A 101 -12.79 5.79 -14.98
C MET A 101 -12.86 5.56 -16.49
N LYS A 102 -13.54 4.49 -16.95
CA LYS A 102 -13.70 4.21 -18.39
C LYS A 102 -14.47 5.31 -19.12
N ALA A 103 -15.40 5.97 -18.45
CA ALA A 103 -16.18 7.07 -19.01
C ALA A 103 -15.44 8.41 -19.03
N THR A 104 -14.38 8.58 -18.23
CA THR A 104 -13.77 9.90 -17.97
C THR A 104 -12.27 9.98 -18.23
N ALA A 105 -11.57 8.84 -18.27
CA ALA A 105 -10.13 8.77 -18.47
C ALA A 105 -9.77 8.28 -19.89
N PRO A 106 -8.63 8.71 -20.45
CA PRO A 106 -8.08 8.12 -21.66
C PRO A 106 -7.69 6.64 -21.46
N SER A 107 -7.70 5.87 -22.54
CA SER A 107 -7.48 4.41 -22.51
C SER A 107 -6.09 4.00 -22.00
N ASN A 108 -5.07 4.83 -22.21
CA ASN A 108 -3.71 4.59 -21.70
C ASN A 108 -3.63 4.59 -20.16
N ALA A 109 -4.54 5.27 -19.47
CA ALA A 109 -4.60 5.26 -18.00
C ALA A 109 -4.86 3.86 -17.41
N PHE A 110 -5.37 2.92 -18.20
CA PHE A 110 -5.58 1.53 -17.80
C PHE A 110 -4.32 0.66 -17.85
N LEU A 111 -3.25 1.11 -18.52
CA LEU A 111 -2.03 0.32 -18.70
C LEU A 111 -1.40 -0.12 -17.37
N PRO A 112 -1.26 0.74 -16.33
CA PRO A 112 -0.69 0.31 -15.05
C PRO A 112 -1.58 -0.73 -14.35
N ILE A 113 -2.90 -0.63 -14.47
CA ILE A 113 -3.85 -1.58 -13.86
C ILE A 113 -3.70 -2.97 -14.52
N ILE A 114 -3.66 -3.00 -15.86
CA ILE A 114 -3.48 -4.24 -16.62
C ILE A 114 -2.12 -4.87 -16.27
N ALA A 115 -1.06 -4.06 -16.27
CA ALA A 115 0.29 -4.52 -15.94
C ALA A 115 0.37 -5.10 -14.51
N MET A 116 -0.34 -4.50 -13.55
CA MET A 116 -0.35 -4.96 -12.15
C MET A 116 -1.36 -6.08 -11.87
N GLY A 117 -2.22 -6.44 -12.82
CA GLY A 117 -3.21 -7.51 -12.67
C GLY A 117 -2.61 -8.87 -12.24
N PRO A 118 -1.56 -9.38 -12.91
CA PRO A 118 -0.87 -10.60 -12.48
C PRO A 118 -0.27 -10.50 -11.08
N LEU A 119 0.26 -9.33 -10.71
CA LEU A 119 0.83 -9.08 -9.40
C LEU A 119 -0.25 -9.06 -8.30
N ALA A 120 -1.41 -8.48 -8.58
CA ALA A 120 -2.57 -8.52 -7.69
C ALA A 120 -3.07 -9.96 -7.46
N ALA A 121 -3.12 -10.78 -8.51
CA ALA A 121 -3.46 -12.20 -8.39
C ALA A 121 -2.42 -12.97 -7.55
N TYR A 122 -1.13 -12.70 -7.77
CA TYR A 122 -0.06 -13.23 -6.93
C TYR A 122 -0.27 -12.86 -5.46
N LEU A 123 -0.55 -11.59 -5.14
CA LEU A 123 -0.77 -11.14 -3.76
C LEU A 123 -1.94 -11.87 -3.08
N ILE A 124 -3.05 -12.09 -3.79
CA ILE A 124 -4.19 -12.89 -3.29
C ILE A 124 -3.75 -14.33 -3.00
N SER A 125 -2.93 -14.94 -3.86
CA SER A 125 -2.39 -16.29 -3.60
C SER A 125 -1.54 -16.34 -2.32
N GLN A 126 -0.72 -15.32 -2.09
CA GLN A 126 0.14 -15.20 -0.90
C GLN A 126 -0.68 -14.94 0.38
N ASP A 127 -1.80 -14.23 0.26
CA ASP A 127 -2.76 -14.05 1.34
C ASP A 127 -3.38 -15.37 1.79
N ILE A 128 -3.83 -16.18 0.84
CA ILE A 128 -4.42 -17.50 1.09
C ILE A 128 -3.39 -18.43 1.74
N SER A 129 -2.16 -18.43 1.23
CA SER A 129 -1.02 -19.21 1.77
C SER A 129 -0.48 -18.68 3.10
N ARG A 130 -1.06 -17.62 3.67
CA ARG A 130 -0.63 -16.95 4.92
C ARG A 130 0.82 -16.41 4.88
N GLN A 131 1.33 -16.15 3.68
CA GLN A 131 2.68 -15.63 3.42
C GLN A 131 2.68 -14.12 3.16
N ALA A 132 1.53 -13.43 3.28
CA ALA A 132 1.41 -11.99 3.04
C ALA A 132 2.36 -11.08 3.85
N ARG A 133 2.90 -11.57 4.97
CA ARG A 133 3.89 -10.85 5.81
C ARG A 133 5.34 -11.19 5.45
N GLU A 134 5.55 -11.96 4.40
CA GLU A 134 6.88 -12.17 3.85
C GLU A 134 7.34 -10.93 3.07
N LEU A 135 8.65 -10.80 2.89
CA LEU A 135 9.23 -9.60 2.30
C LEU A 135 8.75 -9.39 0.85
N VAL A 136 8.72 -10.47 0.05
CA VAL A 136 8.36 -10.39 -1.37
C VAL A 136 6.92 -9.93 -1.55
N PRO A 137 5.90 -10.50 -0.85
CA PRO A 137 4.53 -9.99 -0.91
C PRO A 137 4.39 -8.55 -0.39
N GLU A 138 5.13 -8.15 0.65
CA GLU A 138 5.10 -6.76 1.13
C GLU A 138 5.61 -5.78 0.06
N LEU A 139 6.74 -6.10 -0.60
CA LEU A 139 7.31 -5.28 -1.68
C LEU A 139 6.42 -5.29 -2.92
N ALA A 140 5.84 -6.44 -3.29
CA ALA A 140 4.90 -6.55 -4.39
C ALA A 140 3.63 -5.71 -4.13
N GLY A 141 3.13 -5.70 -2.89
CA GLY A 141 2.00 -4.88 -2.46
C GLY A 141 2.31 -3.39 -2.57
N ALA A 142 3.50 -2.97 -2.11
CA ALA A 142 3.97 -1.60 -2.31
C ALA A 142 4.05 -1.27 -3.81
N PHE A 143 4.68 -2.12 -4.62
CA PHE A 143 4.83 -1.92 -6.05
C PHE A 143 3.49 -1.73 -6.78
N ALA A 144 2.54 -2.65 -6.54
CA ALA A 144 1.21 -2.63 -7.13
C ALA A 144 0.38 -1.41 -6.71
N LEU A 145 0.28 -1.13 -5.41
CA LEU A 145 -0.56 -0.03 -4.92
C LEU A 145 -0.01 1.34 -5.33
N THR A 146 1.32 1.47 -5.41
CA THR A 146 1.96 2.71 -5.85
C THR A 146 1.70 3.03 -7.31
N SER A 147 1.40 2.03 -8.14
CA SER A 147 1.04 2.27 -9.56
C SER A 147 -0.17 3.19 -9.73
N SER A 148 -0.98 3.38 -8.68
CA SER A 148 -2.06 4.37 -8.66
C SER A 148 -1.61 5.76 -9.08
N ILE A 149 -0.43 6.24 -8.67
CA ILE A 149 0.06 7.57 -9.07
C ILE A 149 0.27 7.68 -10.59
N THR A 150 0.70 6.59 -11.24
CA THR A 150 0.83 6.51 -12.70
C THR A 150 -0.54 6.56 -13.37
N VAL A 151 -1.54 5.88 -12.79
CA VAL A 151 -2.92 5.92 -13.30
C VAL A 151 -3.48 7.35 -13.24
N PHE A 152 -3.26 8.07 -12.13
CA PHE A 152 -3.64 9.48 -12.01
C PHE A 152 -2.93 10.36 -13.05
N ALA A 153 -1.60 10.23 -13.19
CA ALA A 153 -0.82 11.03 -14.13
C ALA A 153 -1.25 10.81 -15.59
N LEU A 154 -1.40 9.55 -16.01
CA LEU A 154 -1.87 9.22 -17.37
C LEU A 154 -3.31 9.68 -17.60
N ALA A 155 -4.18 9.60 -16.58
CA ALA A 155 -5.53 10.15 -16.68
C ALA A 155 -5.51 11.68 -16.84
N GLY A 156 -4.52 12.36 -16.26
CA GLY A 156 -4.24 13.79 -16.45
C GLY A 156 -3.58 14.14 -17.78
N GLY A 157 -3.38 13.17 -18.68
CA GLY A 157 -2.75 13.40 -19.99
C GLY A 157 -1.23 13.55 -19.96
N TRP A 158 -0.58 13.17 -18.85
CA TRP A 158 0.88 13.22 -18.76
C TRP A 158 1.51 12.19 -19.70
N ASP A 159 2.74 12.46 -20.11
CA ASP A 159 3.53 11.51 -20.90
C ASP A 159 3.85 10.24 -20.08
N HIS A 160 4.08 9.13 -20.78
CA HIS A 160 4.35 7.83 -20.15
C HIS A 160 5.61 7.84 -19.29
N ILE A 161 6.66 8.55 -19.72
CA ILE A 161 7.92 8.66 -18.99
C ILE A 161 7.69 9.42 -17.67
N ALA A 162 7.05 10.60 -17.70
CA ALA A 162 6.73 11.36 -16.49
C ALA A 162 5.85 10.55 -15.51
N ALA A 163 4.86 9.81 -16.03
CA ALA A 163 4.00 8.97 -15.20
C ALA A 163 4.77 7.79 -14.54
N LEU A 164 5.72 7.20 -15.24
CA LEU A 164 6.60 6.15 -14.71
C LEU A 164 7.65 6.72 -13.73
N VAL A 165 8.15 7.92 -13.98
CA VAL A 165 9.03 8.66 -13.06
C VAL A 165 8.33 8.88 -11.72
N LEU A 166 7.08 9.35 -11.71
CA LEU A 166 6.32 9.54 -10.48
C LEU A 166 6.18 8.24 -9.68
N TRP A 167 5.99 7.13 -10.38
CA TRP A 167 5.98 5.81 -9.75
C TRP A 167 7.32 5.47 -9.13
N ALA A 168 8.42 5.64 -9.88
CA ALA A 168 9.77 5.40 -9.40
C ALA A 168 10.12 6.26 -8.18
N VAL A 169 9.72 7.54 -8.18
CA VAL A 169 9.91 8.46 -7.05
C VAL A 169 9.17 7.98 -5.80
N MET A 170 7.95 7.48 -5.93
CA MET A 170 7.19 6.92 -4.80
C MET A 170 7.78 5.58 -4.32
N LEU A 171 8.21 4.72 -5.25
CA LEU A 171 8.88 3.44 -4.92
C LEU A 171 10.20 3.66 -4.17
N ALA A 172 10.98 4.67 -4.57
CA ALA A 172 12.22 5.07 -3.91
C ALA A 172 12.01 5.42 -2.44
N ARG A 173 10.79 5.75 -2.02
CA ARG A 173 10.46 5.97 -0.61
C ARG A 173 9.79 4.75 0.05
N LEU A 174 8.92 4.03 -0.65
CA LEU A 174 8.18 2.92 -0.06
C LEU A 174 9.02 1.66 0.14
N ILE A 175 9.91 1.32 -0.79
CA ILE A 175 10.77 0.14 -0.67
C ILE A 175 11.73 0.26 0.54
N PRO A 176 12.46 1.38 0.73
CA PRO A 176 13.29 1.54 1.92
C PRO A 176 12.47 1.58 3.21
N SER A 177 11.28 2.18 3.19
CA SER A 177 10.38 2.19 4.36
C SER A 177 9.96 0.78 4.79
N VAL A 178 9.57 -0.10 3.85
CA VAL A 178 9.26 -1.52 4.15
C VAL A 178 10.44 -2.22 4.83
N LEU A 179 11.63 -2.09 4.25
CA LEU A 179 12.84 -2.74 4.76
C LEU A 179 13.25 -2.17 6.13
N TYR A 180 13.16 -0.85 6.29
CA TYR A 180 13.39 -0.18 7.56
C TYR A 180 12.42 -0.67 8.63
N VAL A 181 11.11 -0.68 8.37
CA VAL A 181 10.09 -1.11 9.34
C VAL A 181 10.28 -2.57 9.72
N ARG A 182 10.54 -3.48 8.76
CA ARG A 182 10.82 -4.89 9.09
C ARG A 182 12.00 -5.03 10.04
N SER A 183 13.13 -4.40 9.72
CA SER A 183 14.32 -4.47 10.56
C SER A 183 14.07 -3.82 11.92
N ARG A 184 13.38 -2.68 11.94
CA ARG A 184 13.01 -1.97 13.17
C ARG A 184 12.13 -2.82 14.07
N LEU A 185 11.06 -3.41 13.55
CA LEU A 185 10.15 -4.25 14.33
C LEU A 185 10.80 -5.54 14.86
N ARG A 186 11.83 -6.06 14.18
CA ARG A 186 12.63 -7.17 14.71
C ARG A 186 13.45 -6.73 15.92
N LEU A 187 14.11 -5.57 15.85
CA LEU A 187 14.86 -5.00 16.96
C LEU A 187 13.96 -4.73 18.18
N GLU A 188 12.76 -4.19 17.98
CA GLU A 188 11.80 -3.95 19.09
C GLU A 188 11.28 -5.25 19.73
N LYS A 189 11.40 -6.38 19.03
CA LYS A 189 11.07 -7.72 19.56
C LYS A 189 12.28 -8.44 20.17
N GLY A 190 13.40 -7.74 20.36
CA GLY A 190 14.65 -8.33 20.85
C GLY A 190 15.28 -9.33 19.89
N LYS A 191 14.88 -9.34 18.62
CA LYS A 191 15.44 -10.24 17.59
C LYS A 191 16.62 -9.56 16.90
N ILE A 192 17.58 -10.37 16.48
CA ILE A 192 18.66 -9.92 15.60
C ILE A 192 18.05 -9.42 14.29
N ALA A 193 18.42 -8.19 13.92
CA ALA A 193 18.05 -7.57 12.66
C ALA A 193 19.31 -7.00 12.01
N THR A 194 19.49 -7.30 10.73
CA THR A 194 20.58 -6.72 9.94
C THR A 194 20.11 -5.40 9.34
N PRO A 195 20.86 -4.30 9.49
CA PRO A 195 20.49 -3.01 8.90
C PRO A 195 20.78 -2.95 7.39
N VAL A 196 21.58 -3.89 6.87
CA VAL A 196 22.15 -3.85 5.52
C VAL A 196 21.11 -3.61 4.44
N SER A 197 20.01 -4.37 4.41
CA SER A 197 18.98 -4.21 3.36
C SER A 197 18.28 -2.86 3.43
N ALA A 198 17.97 -2.37 4.63
CA ALA A 198 17.36 -1.05 4.83
C ALA A 198 18.33 0.07 4.42
N VAL A 199 19.61 0.00 4.81
CA VAL A 199 20.60 1.02 4.46
C VAL A 199 20.88 1.02 2.95
N LEU A 200 21.13 -0.15 2.35
CA LEU A 200 21.39 -0.25 0.91
C LEU A 200 20.21 0.23 0.07
N SER A 201 18.97 -0.06 0.47
CA SER A 201 17.80 0.46 -0.24
C SER A 201 17.67 1.98 -0.14
N HIS A 202 18.00 2.60 1.00
CA HIS A 202 18.06 4.06 1.12
C HIS A 202 19.15 4.68 0.24
N VAL A 203 20.34 4.06 0.16
CA VAL A 203 21.42 4.51 -0.73
C VAL A 203 21.00 4.39 -2.20
N ALA A 204 20.42 3.27 -2.59
CA ALA A 204 19.92 3.06 -3.95
C ALA A 204 18.80 4.06 -4.32
N ALA A 205 17.88 4.32 -3.38
CA ALA A 205 16.83 5.32 -3.54
C ALA A 205 17.41 6.74 -3.70
N PHE A 206 18.37 7.12 -2.87
CA PHE A 206 19.04 8.41 -2.97
C PHE A 206 19.77 8.57 -4.31
N ALA A 207 20.49 7.54 -4.77
CA ALA A 207 21.18 7.56 -6.06
C ALA A 207 20.18 7.68 -7.24
N ALA A 208 19.09 6.90 -7.20
CA ALA A 208 18.04 6.97 -8.22
C ALA A 208 17.36 8.35 -8.25
N LEU A 209 17.02 8.91 -7.09
CA LEU A 209 16.43 10.25 -6.98
C LEU A 209 17.42 11.34 -7.41
N GLY A 210 18.71 11.20 -7.10
CA GLY A 210 19.75 12.12 -7.54
C GLY A 210 19.90 12.12 -9.08
N MET A 211 19.82 10.93 -9.70
CA MET A 211 19.78 10.81 -11.15
C MET A 211 18.52 11.46 -11.75
N LEU A 212 17.34 11.22 -11.17
CA LEU A 212 16.10 11.86 -11.62
C LEU A 212 16.14 13.38 -11.45
N TYR A 213 16.70 13.88 -10.35
CA TYR A 213 16.91 15.31 -10.12
C TYR A 213 17.83 15.92 -11.18
N TYR A 214 18.97 15.28 -11.47
CA TYR A 214 19.90 15.73 -12.50
C TYR A 214 19.27 15.78 -13.90
N LEU A 215 18.35 14.85 -14.19
CA LEU A 215 17.59 14.81 -15.43
C LEU A 215 16.37 15.75 -15.46
N GLY A 216 16.12 16.52 -14.39
CA GLY A 216 15.00 17.47 -14.31
C GLY A 216 13.63 16.84 -14.00
N PHE A 217 13.62 15.58 -13.51
CA PHE A 217 12.40 14.81 -13.25
C PHE A 217 11.99 14.76 -11.77
N ALA A 218 12.87 15.16 -10.85
CA ALA A 218 12.58 15.19 -9.41
C ALA A 218 12.97 16.55 -8.82
N SER A 219 12.29 16.93 -7.72
CA SER A 219 12.60 18.15 -6.96
C SER A 219 13.78 17.99 -6.01
N ILE A 220 14.48 19.09 -5.71
CA ILE A 220 15.48 19.09 -4.63
C ILE A 220 14.83 18.78 -3.28
N LEU A 221 13.56 19.18 -3.08
CA LEU A 221 12.81 18.87 -1.87
C LEU A 221 12.66 17.36 -1.66
N THR A 222 12.37 16.62 -2.73
CA THR A 222 12.26 15.15 -2.67
C THR A 222 13.61 14.52 -2.36
N LEU A 223 14.69 15.04 -2.94
CA LEU A 223 16.04 14.56 -2.67
C LEU A 223 16.43 14.82 -1.20
N LEU A 224 16.21 16.03 -0.68
CA LEU A 224 16.47 16.37 0.72
C LEU A 224 15.66 15.51 1.69
N MET A 225 14.39 15.26 1.37
CA MET A 225 13.55 14.37 2.17
C MET A 225 14.08 12.93 2.16
N SER A 226 14.60 12.45 1.02
CA SER A 226 15.22 11.12 0.95
C SER A 226 16.47 10.99 1.84
N VAL A 227 17.29 12.05 1.92
CA VAL A 227 18.46 12.13 2.82
C VAL A 227 17.99 12.10 4.27
N PHE A 228 16.97 12.87 4.61
CA PHE A 228 16.38 12.87 5.95
C PHE A 228 15.90 11.46 6.34
N LEU A 229 15.17 10.77 5.45
CA LEU A 229 14.69 9.41 5.70
C LEU A 229 15.83 8.39 5.85
N ALA A 230 16.90 8.54 5.08
CA ALA A 230 18.10 7.70 5.19
C ALA A 230 18.81 7.91 6.54
N ALA A 231 19.00 9.16 6.96
CA ALA A 231 19.58 9.49 8.27
C ALA A 231 18.70 8.95 9.42
N ARG A 232 17.37 9.12 9.31
CA ARG A 232 16.39 8.55 10.24
C ARG A 232 16.48 7.04 10.30
N ALA A 233 16.64 6.35 9.17
CA ALA A 233 16.79 4.90 9.13
C ALA A 233 18.09 4.44 9.81
N ALA A 234 19.21 5.13 9.57
CA ALA A 234 20.49 4.85 10.21
C ALA A 234 20.39 5.00 11.73
N TYR A 235 19.85 6.11 12.22
CA TYR A 235 19.60 6.31 13.65
C TYR A 235 18.62 5.27 14.21
N GLY A 236 17.52 5.03 13.51
CA GLY A 236 16.45 4.14 13.93
C GLY A 236 16.84 2.66 13.99
N LEU A 237 17.90 2.24 13.29
CA LEU A 237 18.45 0.89 13.35
C LEU A 237 19.71 0.78 14.21
N SER A 238 20.17 1.89 14.78
CA SER A 238 21.34 1.94 15.65
C SER A 238 21.07 1.42 17.07
N PRO A 239 22.13 1.13 17.86
CA PRO A 239 22.01 0.85 19.28
C PRO A 239 21.41 2.02 20.10
N TYR A 240 21.59 3.27 19.63
CA TYR A 240 21.13 4.49 20.30
C TYR A 240 19.65 4.82 20.07
N ARG A 241 18.93 3.97 19.34
CA ARG A 241 17.53 4.19 19.00
C ARG A 241 16.64 4.25 20.25
N GLN A 242 15.60 5.07 20.20
CA GLN A 242 14.53 5.06 21.21
C GLN A 242 13.62 3.84 21.03
N VAL A 243 13.36 3.04 22.06
CA VAL A 243 12.45 1.87 21.98
C VAL A 243 11.00 2.34 21.77
N LEU A 244 10.33 1.84 20.73
CA LEU A 244 8.99 2.29 20.33
C LEU A 244 8.04 1.11 20.09
N LYS A 245 6.76 1.29 20.44
CA LYS A 245 5.72 0.32 20.10
C LYS A 245 5.56 0.23 18.58
N ALA A 246 5.30 -0.97 18.06
CA ALA A 246 5.11 -1.22 16.63
C ALA A 246 4.07 -0.29 15.98
N LYS A 247 2.97 0.00 16.70
CA LYS A 247 1.93 0.94 16.25
C LYS A 247 2.49 2.36 16.04
N VAL A 248 3.36 2.82 16.92
CA VAL A 248 3.94 4.18 16.87
C VAL A 248 4.89 4.28 15.68
N VAL A 249 5.72 3.27 15.44
CA VAL A 249 6.58 3.21 14.24
C VAL A 249 5.73 3.30 12.98
N GLY A 250 4.65 2.50 12.89
CA GLY A 250 3.76 2.53 11.73
C GLY A 250 3.09 3.90 11.49
N ILE A 251 2.62 4.56 12.55
CA ILE A 251 2.02 5.91 12.42
C ILE A 251 3.04 6.91 11.88
N TRP A 252 4.26 6.92 12.42
CA TRP A 252 5.31 7.83 11.96
C TRP A 252 5.69 7.59 10.50
N GLU A 253 5.73 6.34 10.03
CA GLU A 253 6.01 6.06 8.62
C GLU A 253 4.94 6.59 7.68
N VAL A 254 3.67 6.58 8.10
CA VAL A 254 2.57 7.23 7.36
C VAL A 254 2.74 8.74 7.36
N VAL A 255 3.06 9.36 8.50
CA VAL A 255 3.30 10.81 8.60
C VAL A 255 4.45 11.22 7.67
N TYR A 256 5.59 10.53 7.75
CA TYR A 256 6.72 10.78 6.87
C TYR A 256 6.38 10.54 5.39
N GLY A 257 5.47 9.63 5.12
CA GLY A 257 4.95 9.40 3.78
C GLY A 257 4.15 10.53 3.21
N VAL A 258 3.24 11.08 4.01
CA VAL A 258 2.48 12.27 3.63
C VAL A 258 3.43 13.44 3.40
N VAL A 259 4.41 13.65 4.28
CA VAL A 259 5.42 14.71 4.09
C VAL A 259 6.21 14.49 2.80
N TYR A 260 6.64 13.26 2.50
CA TYR A 260 7.34 12.94 1.25
C TYR A 260 6.46 13.17 0.01
N ALA A 261 5.19 12.77 0.05
CA ALA A 261 4.25 13.07 -1.02
C ALA A 261 4.10 14.58 -1.24
N LEU A 262 4.05 15.37 -0.15
CA LEU A 262 4.02 16.83 -0.22
C LEU A 262 5.31 17.41 -0.82
N THR A 263 6.50 16.86 -0.56
CA THR A 263 7.73 17.36 -1.19
C THR A 263 7.75 17.13 -2.70
N VAL A 264 7.11 16.06 -3.19
CA VAL A 264 6.93 15.81 -4.62
C VAL A 264 5.94 16.81 -5.21
N VAL A 265 4.78 16.98 -4.57
CA VAL A 265 3.72 17.93 -5.00
C VAL A 265 4.24 19.37 -5.03
N ILE A 266 4.80 19.84 -3.90
CA ILE A 266 5.29 21.22 -3.77
C ILE A 266 6.44 21.46 -4.74
N GLY A 267 7.37 20.51 -4.83
CA GLY A 267 8.51 20.64 -5.75
C GLY A 267 8.06 20.74 -7.20
N HIS A 268 7.06 19.95 -7.61
CA HIS A 268 6.48 20.04 -8.95
C HIS A 268 5.88 21.43 -9.24
N TYR A 269 5.07 21.99 -8.32
CA TYR A 269 4.41 23.27 -8.54
C TYR A 269 5.31 24.49 -8.37
N THR A 270 6.36 24.38 -7.55
CA THR A 270 7.28 25.50 -7.27
C THR A 270 8.53 25.48 -8.16
N GLY A 271 8.82 24.37 -8.84
CA GLY A 271 10.04 24.19 -9.62
C GLY A 271 11.31 24.06 -8.77
N ILE A 272 11.15 23.79 -7.46
CA ILE A 272 12.22 23.61 -6.48
C ILE A 272 12.46 22.12 -6.29
#